data_AF-A0A7K2Q5N5-F1
#
_entry.id   AF-A0A7K2Q5N5-F1
#
_cell.length_a   1.000
_cell.length_b   1.000
_cell.length_c   1.000
_cell.angle_alpha   90.00
_cell.angle_beta   90.00
_cell.angle_gamma   90.00
#
_symmetry.space_group_name_H-M   'P 1'
#
loop_
_entity.id
_entity.type
_entity.pdbx_description
1 polymer ?
#
loop_
_entity_poly.entity_id
_entity_poly.type
_entity_poly.pdbx_seq_one_letter_code
_entity_poly.pdbx_strand_id
1 'polypeptide(L)' 'MRIHPHTSTTVRNLGILAHVDAGKTTVTERILYATGATHKRGEVHNGTTVTDYDPQERD' A
#
# COMPACT_ATOMS: atom_id res chain seq x y z
N MET A 1 -23.98 -19.67 -8.56
CA MET A 1 -22.61 -19.11 -8.53
C MET A 1 -21.93 -19.60 -7.27
N ARG A 2 -21.02 -20.59 -7.39
CA ARG A 2 -20.38 -21.24 -6.24
C ARG A 2 -18.96 -20.71 -6.12
N ILE A 3 -18.71 -19.92 -5.08
CA ILE A 3 -17.39 -19.38 -4.75
C ILE A 3 -16.60 -20.51 -4.08
N HIS A 4 -15.52 -20.98 -4.71
CA HIS A 4 -14.58 -21.91 -4.10
C HIS A 4 -13.60 -21.11 -3.24
N PRO A 5 -13.56 -21.30 -1.91
CA PRO A 5 -12.56 -20.63 -1.07
C PRO A 5 -11.21 -21.30 -1.32
N HIS A 6 -10.33 -20.64 -2.07
CA HIS A 6 -8.91 -21.00 -2.09
C HIS A 6 -8.28 -20.48 -0.80
N THR A 7 -8.29 -21.27 0.26
CA THR A 7 -7.58 -20.93 1.50
C THR A 7 -6.09 -21.17 1.31
N SER A 8 -5.43 -20.28 0.57
CA SER A 8 -3.97 -20.17 0.60
C SER A 8 -3.58 -19.58 1.95
N THR A 9 -3.03 -20.38 2.85
CA THR A 9 -2.60 -19.95 4.20
C THR A 9 -1.48 -18.91 4.17
N THR A 10 -0.85 -18.70 3.02
CA THR A 10 0.29 -17.80 2.82
C THR A 10 -0.10 -16.44 2.24
N VAL A 11 -1.28 -16.32 1.60
CA VAL A 11 -1.70 -15.08 0.94
C VAL A 11 -2.68 -14.31 1.81
N ARG A 12 -2.40 -13.01 2.02
CA ARG A 12 -3.29 -12.07 2.70
C ARG A 12 -3.62 -10.90 1.79
N ASN A 13 -4.89 -10.76 1.44
CA ASN A 13 -5.39 -9.58 0.74
C ASN A 13 -5.65 -8.48 1.78
N LEU A 14 -5.12 -7.28 1.56
CA LEU A 14 -5.25 -6.13 2.45
C LEU A 14 -5.73 -4.90 1.66
N GLY A 15 -6.65 -4.12 2.23
CA GLY A 15 -7.04 -2.80 1.74
C GLY A 15 -6.93 -1.77 2.85
N ILE A 16 -6.43 -0.57 2.53
CA ILE A 16 -6.24 0.53 3.48
C ILE A 16 -7.20 1.66 3.07
N LEU A 17 -8.26 1.85 3.85
CA LEU A 17 -9.23 2.92 3.68
C LEU A 17 -9.11 3.89 4.85
N ALA A 18 -9.04 5.18 4.56
CA ALA A 18 -8.98 6.25 5.55
C ALA A 18 -9.39 7.58 4.91
N HIS A 19 -9.68 8.55 5.76
CA HIS A 19 -9.98 9.93 5.37
C HIS A 19 -8.84 10.55 4.53
N VAL A 20 -9.13 11.64 3.82
CA VAL A 20 -8.08 12.42 3.13
C VAL A 20 -7.03 12.86 4.15
N ASP A 21 -5.76 12.85 3.75
CA ASP A 21 -4.60 13.21 4.59
C ASP A 21 -4.35 12.36 5.85
N ALA A 22 -5.11 11.27 6.06
CA ALA A 22 -4.90 10.37 7.19
C ALA A 22 -3.64 9.49 7.08
N GLY A 23 -2.82 9.67 6.05
CA GLY A 23 -1.56 8.95 5.88
C GLY A 23 -1.67 7.54 5.31
N LYS A 24 -2.72 7.22 4.53
CA LYS A 24 -2.89 5.91 3.86
C LYS A 24 -1.63 5.50 3.10
N THR A 25 -1.11 6.40 2.28
CA THR A 25 0.09 6.21 1.48
C THR A 25 1.32 5.93 2.34
N THR A 26 1.49 6.67 3.44
CA THR A 26 2.62 6.47 4.37
C THR A 26 2.58 5.08 5.02
N VAL A 27 1.40 4.58 5.37
CA VAL A 27 1.23 3.23 5.94
C VAL A 27 1.54 2.16 4.89
N THR A 28 1.07 2.34 3.66
CA THR A 28 1.35 1.41 2.55
C THR A 28 2.85 1.28 2.28
N GLU A 29 3.58 2.40 2.21
CA GLU A 29 5.04 2.40 2.01
C GLU A 29 5.78 1.67 3.13
N ARG A 30 5.31 1.79 4.38
CA ARG A 30 5.90 1.05 5.50
C ARG A 30 5.65 -0.46 5.40
N ILE A 31 4.48 -0.88 4.92
CA ILE A 31 4.19 -2.30 4.70
C ILE A 31 5.09 -2.85 3.59
N LEU A 32 5.25 -2.12 2.48
CA LEU A 32 6.13 -2.52 1.39
C LEU A 32 7.59 -2.66 1.84
N TYR A 33 8.10 -1.70 2.62
CA TYR A 33 9.44 -1.78 3.17
C TYR A 33 9.59 -2.92 4.20
N ALA A 34 8.66 -3.05 5.14
CA ALA A 34 8.72 -4.05 6.21
C ALA A 34 8.59 -5.49 5.70
N THR A 35 7.89 -5.70 4.59
CA THR A 35 7.77 -7.00 3.93
C THR A 35 8.92 -7.30 2.97
N GLY A 36 9.84 -6.36 2.78
CA GLY A 36 10.96 -6.49 1.84
C GLY A 36 10.55 -6.36 0.37
N ALA A 37 9.33 -5.92 0.07
CA ALA A 37 8.86 -5.67 -1.29
C ALA A 37 9.58 -4.47 -1.93
N THR A 38 10.05 -3.51 -1.12
CA THR A 38 10.88 -2.38 -1.58
C THR A 38 12.15 -2.27 -0.74
N HIS A 39 13.27 -1.91 -1.37
CA HIS A 39 14.58 -1.78 -0.71
C HIS A 39 14.81 -0.39 -0.09
N LYS A 40 13.96 0.58 -0.42
CA LYS A 40 14.00 1.94 0.11
C LYS A 40 12.59 2.32 0.55
N ARG A 41 12.50 3.05 1.66
CA ARG A 41 11.22 3.57 2.16
C ARG A 41 10.84 4.80 1.35
N GLY A 42 9.70 4.75 0.67
CA GLY A 42 9.12 5.94 0.04
C GLY A 42 8.60 6.93 1.08
N GLU A 43 8.61 8.21 0.72
CA GLU A 43 8.09 9.28 1.55
C GLU A 43 7.25 10.23 0.71
N VAL A 44 6.03 10.49 1.19
CA VAL A 44 5.02 11.33 0.52
C VAL A 44 5.54 12.73 0.25
N HIS A 45 6.17 13.35 1.25
CA HIS A 45 6.72 14.71 1.14
C HIS A 45 7.85 14.84 0.11
N ASN A 46 8.52 13.73 -0.21
CA ASN A 46 9.60 13.69 -1.18
C ASN A 46 9.13 13.18 -2.55
N GLY A 47 7.85 12.82 -2.71
CA GLY A 47 7.30 12.26 -3.95
C GLY A 47 8.00 10.96 -4.39
N THR A 48 8.57 10.21 -3.43
CA THR A 48 9.38 9.00 -3.68
C THR A 48 8.63 7.70 -3.40
N THR A 49 7.34 7.81 -3.11
CA THR A 49 6.44 6.69 -2.90
C THR A 49 6.33 5.86 -4.16
N VAL A 50 6.24 4.55 -4.00
CA VAL A 50 6.07 3.61 -5.12
C VAL A 50 4.62 3.60 -5.59
N THR A 51 3.68 3.98 -4.72
CA THR A 51 2.24 3.92 -5.00
C THR A 51 1.66 5.15 -5.70
N ASP A 52 2.29 6.32 -5.58
CA ASP A 52 1.71 7.57 -6.11
C ASP A 52 2.07 7.72 -7.59
N TYR A 53 1.31 7.02 -8.43
CA TYR A 53 1.37 7.11 -9.88
C TYR A 53 0.50 8.23 -10.44
N ASP A 54 -0.56 8.61 -9.73
CA ASP A 54 -1.43 9.72 -10.10
C ASP A 54 -0.89 11.03 -9.51
N PRO A 55 -0.71 12.10 -10.33
CA PRO A 55 -0.32 13.41 -9.83
C PRO A 55 -1.21 13.95 -8.70
N GLN A 56 -2.52 13.62 -8.70
CA GLN A 56 -3.45 14.06 -7.66
C GLN A 56 -3.20 13.43 -6.29
N GLU A 57 -2.44 12.33 -6.22
CA GLU A 57 -2.08 11.67 -4.95
C GLU A 57 -0.83 12.27 -4.30
N ARG A 58 -0.11 13.17 -4.99
CA ARG A 58 1.13 13.80 -4.52
C ARG A 58 0.95 15.20 -3.92
N ASP A 59 -0.16 15.86 -4.19
CA ASP A 59 -0.49 17.23 -3.77
C ASP A 59 -1.30 17.28 -2.46
#